data_AF-A0A1F6BWU0-F1
#
_entry.id   AF-A0A1F6BWU0-F1
#
_cell.length_a   1.000
_cell.length_b   1.000
_cell.length_c   1.000
_cell.angle_alpha   90.00
_cell.angle_beta   90.00
_cell.angle_gamma   90.00
#
_symmetry.space_group_name_H-M   'P 1'
#
loop_
_entity.id
_entity.type
_entity.pdbx_description
1 polymer ?
#
loop_
_entity_poly.entity_id
_entity_poly.type
_entity_poly.pdbx_seq_one_letter_code
_entity_poly.pdbx_strand_id
1 'polypeptide(L)'
;MTRTQIYLPQSQLQRLKRKAAKHSTSVSELIRQTLRAQEEVERRQSNATEKRTKSAGESLLELADKLSKMGIKGPKDLSENMDKYLYGNI
;
A
#
# COMPACT_ATOMS: atom_id res chain seq x y z
N MET A 1 -8.76 5.21 -28.17
CA MET A 1 -8.35 6.49 -27.52
C MET A 1 -9.44 7.52 -27.77
N THR A 2 -9.93 8.18 -26.72
CA THR A 2 -10.93 9.26 -26.84
C THR A 2 -10.23 10.60 -26.78
N ARG A 3 -10.57 11.54 -27.67
CA ARG A 3 -10.04 12.91 -27.64
C ARG A 3 -10.91 13.77 -26.74
N THR A 4 -10.30 14.34 -25.71
CA THR A 4 -10.98 15.26 -24.78
C THR A 4 -10.40 16.67 -24.91
N GLN A 5 -11.26 17.67 -24.90
CA GLN A 5 -10.87 19.08 -24.81
C GLN A 5 -11.09 19.57 -23.38
N ILE A 6 -10.08 20.24 -22.82
CA ILE A 6 -10.14 20.79 -21.46
C ILE A 6 -9.75 22.26 -21.51
N TYR A 7 -10.41 23.07 -20.68
CA TYR A 7 -10.04 24.46 -20.50
C TYR A 7 -8.94 24.57 -19.44
N LEU A 8 -7.86 25.27 -19.77
CA LEU A 8 -6.76 25.54 -18.87
C LEU A 8 -6.42 27.03 -18.89
N PRO A 9 -6.24 27.67 -17.73
CA PRO A 9 -5.64 28.99 -17.66
C PRO A 9 -4.31 29.04 -18.41
N GLN A 10 -4.05 30.15 -19.10
CA GLN A 10 -2.85 30.32 -19.91
C GLN A 10 -1.54 30.09 -19.11
N SER A 11 -1.53 30.51 -17.84
CA SER A 11 -0.41 30.30 -16.91
C SER A 11 -0.13 28.81 -16.67
N GLN A 12 -1.16 27.98 -16.57
CA GLN A 12 -1.03 26.53 -16.39
C GLN A 12 -0.53 25.86 -17.67
N LEU A 13 -1.06 26.26 -18.83
CA LEU A 13 -0.60 25.74 -20.12
C LEU A 13 0.89 26.06 -20.36
N GLN A 14 1.34 27.27 -20.04
CA GLN A 14 2.76 27.64 -20.13
C GLN A 14 3.64 26.78 -19.22
N ARG A 15 3.21 26.55 -17.96
CA ARG A 15 3.93 25.68 -17.03
C ARG A 15 4.03 24.24 -17.55
N LEU A 16 2.94 23.71 -18.11
CA LEU A 16 2.92 22.37 -18.70
C LEU A 16 3.87 22.27 -19.91
N LYS A 17 3.88 23.26 -20.80
CA LYS A 17 4.82 23.32 -21.93
C LYS A 17 6.27 23.32 -21.47
N ARG A 18 6.62 24.13 -20.46
CA ARG A 18 7.98 24.17 -19.89
C ARG A 18 8.39 22.82 -19.29
N LYS A 19 7.49 22.17 -18.55
CA LYS A 19 7.74 20.83 -17.99
C LYS A 19 7.91 19.79 -19.10
N ALA A 20 7.02 19.77 -20.09
CA ALA A 20 7.09 18.85 -21.21
C ALA A 20 8.41 18.99 -21.99
N ALA A 21 8.86 20.23 -22.23
CA ALA A 21 10.16 20.51 -22.84
C ALA A 21 11.32 19.99 -21.99
N LYS A 22 11.29 20.19 -20.66
CA LYS A 22 12.33 19.67 -19.75
C LYS A 22 12.44 18.14 -19.78
N HIS A 23 11.32 17.45 -19.96
CA HIS A 23 11.26 15.99 -19.98
C HIS A 23 11.33 15.39 -21.39
N SER A 24 11.52 16.21 -22.43
CA SER A 24 11.50 15.78 -23.83
C SER A 24 10.24 14.99 -24.22
N THR A 25 9.10 15.37 -23.65
CA THR A 25 7.80 14.72 -23.92
C THR A 25 6.77 15.74 -24.47
N SER A 26 5.62 15.24 -24.91
CA SER A 26 4.49 16.10 -25.27
C SER A 26 3.66 16.50 -24.06
N VAL A 27 2.98 17.65 -24.11
CA VAL A 27 2.05 18.09 -23.05
C VAL A 27 0.98 17.03 -22.80
N SER A 28 0.45 16.41 -23.86
CA SER A 28 -0.56 15.36 -23.75
C SER A 28 -0.03 14.11 -23.05
N GLU A 29 1.22 13.73 -23.32
CA GLU A 29 1.85 12.57 -22.66
C GLU A 29 2.11 12.87 -21.19
N LEU A 30 2.60 14.07 -20.87
CA LEU A 30 2.79 14.51 -19.50
C LEU A 30 1.48 14.47 -18.70
N ILE A 31 0.38 14.98 -19.27
CA ILE A 31 -0.95 14.94 -18.63
C ILE A 31 -1.40 13.49 -18.38
N ARG A 32 -1.24 12.60 -19.38
CA ARG A 32 -1.57 11.18 -19.23
C ARG A 32 -0.78 10.51 -18.11
N GLN A 33 0.52 10.75 -18.05
CA GLN A 33 1.38 10.18 -17.01
C GLN A 33 0.97 10.68 -15.62
N THR A 34 0.67 11.97 -15.48
CA THR A 34 0.21 12.51 -14.19
C THR A 34 -1.12 11.94 -13.75
N LEU A 35 -2.07 11.75 -14.68
CA LEU A 35 -3.37 11.15 -14.38
C LEU A 35 -3.21 9.69 -13.93
N ARG A 36 -2.40 8.89 -14.65
CA ARG A 36 -2.11 7.51 -14.27
C ARG A 36 -1.47 7.41 -12.89
N ALA A 37 -0.48 8.26 -12.61
CA ALA A 37 0.19 8.28 -11.32
C ALA A 37 -0.79 8.64 -10.18
N GLN A 38 -1.69 9.59 -10.43
CA GLN A 38 -2.71 9.96 -9.44
C GLN A 38 -3.72 8.83 -9.21
N GLU A 39 -4.22 8.19 -10.28
CA GLU A 39 -5.11 7.02 -10.17
C GLU A 39 -4.46 5.87 -9.41
N GLU A 40 -3.17 5.61 -9.62
CA GLU A 40 -2.44 4.57 -8.88
C GLU A 40 -2.32 4.91 -7.39
N VAL A 41 -2.07 6.17 -7.05
CA VAL A 41 -2.04 6.63 -5.65
C VAL A 41 -3.41 6.48 -5.01
N GLU A 42 -4.47 6.92 -5.68
CA GLU A 42 -5.85 6.81 -5.20
C GLU A 42 -6.26 5.35 -5.02
N ARG A 43 -5.92 4.46 -5.95
CA ARG A 43 -6.16 3.00 -5.82
C ARG A 43 -5.40 2.39 -4.65
N ARG A 44 -4.15 2.80 -4.42
CA ARG A 44 -3.38 2.32 -3.27
C ARG A 44 -4.00 2.80 -1.96
N GLN A 45 -4.50 4.04 -1.92
CA GLN A 45 -5.18 4.59 -0.77
C GLN A 45 -6.54 3.91 -0.53
N SER A 46 -7.35 3.69 -1.57
CA SER A 46 -8.63 2.99 -1.45
C SER A 46 -8.45 1.53 -0.99
N ASN A 47 -7.42 0.84 -1.49
CA ASN A 47 -7.10 -0.51 -1.05
C ASN A 47 -6.50 -0.54 0.36
N ALA A 48 -5.90 0.57 0.82
CA ALA A 48 -5.43 0.71 2.20
C ALA A 48 -6.60 0.96 3.17
N THR A 49 -7.66 1.64 2.74
CA THR A 49 -8.91 1.77 3.54
C THR A 49 -9.75 0.48 3.53
N GLU A 50 -9.72 -0.32 2.47
CA GLU A 50 -10.38 -1.64 2.43
C GLU A 50 -9.64 -2.72 3.23
N LYS A 51 -8.31 -2.59 3.39
CA LYS A 51 -7.59 -3.29 4.45
C LYS A 51 -7.97 -2.63 5.77
N ARG A 52 -9.14 -3.00 6.31
CA ARG A 52 -9.38 -2.92 7.76
C ARG A 52 -8.09 -3.36 8.42
N THR A 53 -7.43 -2.45 9.13
CA THR A 53 -6.27 -2.78 9.93
C THR A 53 -6.73 -3.90 10.84
N LYS A 54 -6.31 -5.13 10.53
CA LYS A 54 -6.68 -6.28 11.34
C LYS A 54 -6.28 -5.91 12.76
N SER A 55 -7.22 -6.05 13.68
CA SER A 55 -6.90 -5.86 15.09
C SER A 55 -5.71 -6.77 15.42
N ALA A 56 -4.84 -6.37 16.34
CA ALA A 56 -3.74 -7.22 16.79
C ALA A 56 -4.24 -8.63 17.16
N GLY A 57 -5.45 -8.74 17.72
CA GLY A 57 -6.12 -10.00 18.01
C GLY A 57 -6.47 -10.83 16.77
N GLU A 58 -6.96 -10.21 15.70
CA GLU A 58 -7.27 -10.90 14.43
C GLU A 58 -6.00 -11.41 13.76
N SER A 59 -4.90 -10.64 13.81
CA SER A 59 -3.60 -11.06 13.32
C SER A 59 -3.03 -12.25 14.11
N LEU A 60 -3.17 -12.26 15.43
CA LEU A 60 -2.75 -13.38 16.28
C LEU A 60 -3.59 -14.63 16.00
N LEU A 61 -4.90 -14.49 15.79
CA LEU A 61 -5.79 -15.61 15.49
C LEU A 61 -5.43 -16.28 14.16
N GLU A 62 -5.14 -15.49 13.12
CA GLU A 62 -4.70 -16.01 11.82
C GLU A 62 -3.35 -16.72 11.89
N LEU A 63 -2.44 -16.20 12.71
CA LEU A 63 -1.14 -16.84 12.94
C LEU A 63 -1.35 -18.20 13.63
N ALA A 64 -2.21 -18.25 14.65
CA ALA A 64 -2.53 -19.49 15.36
C ALA A 64 -3.17 -20.54 14.43
N ASP A 65 -4.11 -20.14 13.57
CA ASP A 65 -4.74 -21.03 12.60
C ASP A 65 -3.73 -21.59 11.58
N LYS A 66 -2.79 -20.75 11.10
CA LYS A 66 -1.71 -21.21 10.21
C LYS A 66 -0.78 -22.21 10.90
N LEU A 67 -0.36 -21.93 12.13
CA LEU A 67 0.52 -22.83 12.89
C LEU A 67 -0.16 -24.18 13.18
N SER A 68 -1.45 -24.16 13.50
CA SER A 68 -2.29 -25.36 13.67
C SER A 68 -2.34 -26.20 12.40
N LYS A 69 -2.59 -25.57 11.23
CA LYS A 69 -2.61 -26.24 9.91
C LYS A 69 -1.27 -26.86 9.53
N MET A 70 -0.16 -26.28 9.98
CA MET A 70 1.19 -26.82 9.79
C MET A 70 1.54 -27.94 10.78
N GLY A 71 0.63 -28.30 11.70
CA GLY A 71 0.86 -29.32 12.72
C GLY A 71 1.82 -28.88 13.83
N ILE A 72 2.18 -27.59 13.88
CA ILE A 72 3.08 -27.04 14.89
C ILE A 72 2.27 -26.83 16.17
N LYS A 73 2.60 -27.60 17.20
CA LYS A 73 2.02 -27.47 18.54
C LYS A 73 2.98 -26.70 19.44
N GLY A 74 2.43 -25.83 20.28
CA GLY A 74 3.21 -25.19 21.33
C GLY A 74 3.63 -26.17 22.43
N PRO A 75 4.59 -25.79 23.28
CA PRO A 75 4.93 -26.52 24.50
C PRO A 75 3.69 -26.74 25.38
N LYS A 76 3.59 -27.91 26.02
CA LYS A 76 2.44 -28.26 26.88
C LYS A 76 2.50 -27.58 28.25
N ASP A 77 3.69 -27.17 28.64
CA ASP A 77 4.10 -26.58 29.92
C ASP A 77 4.25 -25.06 29.83
N LEU A 78 3.68 -24.43 28.80
CA LEU A 78 3.81 -23.00 28.55
C LEU A 78 3.28 -22.14 29.72
N SER A 79 2.26 -22.61 30.44
CA SER A 79 1.73 -21.93 31.62
C SER A 79 2.66 -21.98 32.84
N GLU A 80 3.49 -23.02 32.95
CA GLU A 80 4.40 -23.24 34.08
C GLU A 80 5.80 -22.67 33.80
N ASN A 81 6.23 -22.70 32.53
CA ASN A 81 7.59 -22.33 32.10
C ASN A 81 7.62 -21.07 31.25
N MET A 82 6.66 -20.16 31.42
CA MET A 82 6.54 -18.94 30.62
C MET A 82 7.84 -18.12 30.61
N ASP A 83 8.48 -17.95 31.77
CA ASP A 83 9.72 -17.17 31.89
C ASP A 83 10.88 -17.80 31.12
N LYS A 84 10.98 -19.13 31.14
CA LYS A 84 11.99 -19.87 30.39
C LYS A 84 11.87 -19.64 28.88
N TYR A 85 10.65 -19.53 28.36
CA TYR A 85 10.40 -19.32 26.94
C TYR A 85 10.51 -17.85 26.52
N LEU A 86 10.16 -16.91 27.39
CA LEU A 86 10.18 -15.48 27.08
C LEU A 86 11.56 -14.85 27.33
N TYR A 87 12.28 -15.29 28.35
CA TYR A 87 13.48 -14.64 28.84
C TYR A 87 14.73 -15.52 28.82
N GLY A 88 14.59 -16.83 28.55
CA GLY A 88 15.69 -17.80 28.60
C GLY A 88 16.04 -18.22 30.03
N ASN A 89 17.05 -19.09 30.19
CA ASN A 89 17.52 -19.55 31.50
C ASN A 89 18.08 -18.37 32.32
N ILE A 90 17.29 -17.86 33.24
CA ILE A 90 17.71 -17.01 34.37
C ILE A 90 17.81 -17.91 35.61
#